data_AF-A0A4Q5H9A1-F1
#
_entry.id   AF-A0A4Q5H9A1-F1
#
_cell.length_a   1.000
_cell.length_b   1.000
_cell.length_c   1.000
_cell.angle_alpha   90.00
_cell.angle_beta   90.00
_cell.angle_gamma   90.00
#
_symmetry.space_group_name_H-M   'P 1'
#
loop_
_entity.id
_entity.type
_entity.pdbx_description
1 polymer ?
#
loop_
_entity_poly.entity_id
_entity_poly.type
_entity_poly.pdbx_seq_one_letter_code
_entity_poly.pdbx_strand_id
1 'polypeptide(L)'
;MKTCVFITGTNSVGKTTLAKALIERFGGIKETAKELTFCNDSRVCFAGRYRDENRFGGVDALNCTRVLPDVVAKGLERCEVIFCEGSYLDTFGMNLTDAMFKAQRHLIVFLYADSKTIHSRLLLRGKKGVSYQTLPKQKRACQAAGKWAEIGVPVLCFNTGIMTVEEEIEQICIKLRSICKNG
;
A
#
# COMPACT_ATOMS: atom_id res chain seq x y z
N MET A 1 -10.31 -15.58 -5.44
CA MET A 1 -11.16 -14.57 -4.73
C MET A 1 -10.55 -13.19 -4.92
N LYS A 2 -11.38 -12.15 -5.06
CA LYS A 2 -10.90 -10.77 -5.31
C LYS A 2 -10.44 -10.13 -3.99
N THR A 3 -9.19 -9.68 -3.92
CA THR A 3 -8.53 -9.18 -2.71
C THR A 3 -7.99 -7.77 -2.91
N CYS A 4 -8.28 -6.87 -1.97
CA CYS A 4 -7.71 -5.53 -1.93
C CYS A 4 -6.70 -5.42 -0.79
N VAL A 5 -5.50 -4.90 -1.10
CA VAL A 5 -4.43 -4.69 -0.11
C VAL A 5 -4.11 -3.20 -0.03
N PHE A 6 -4.20 -2.62 1.16
CA PHE A 6 -3.81 -1.22 1.39
C PHE A 6 -2.46 -1.16 2.10
N ILE A 7 -1.50 -0.48 1.50
CA ILE A 7 -0.19 -0.17 2.08
C ILE A 7 -0.20 1.28 2.55
N THR A 8 -0.18 1.49 3.86
CA THR A 8 -0.35 2.80 4.51
C THR A 8 0.76 3.11 5.49
N GLY A 9 0.86 4.39 5.87
CA GLY A 9 1.91 4.93 6.72
C GLY A 9 2.31 6.35 6.33
N THR A 10 3.12 7.01 7.15
CA THR A 10 3.55 8.39 6.88
C THR A 10 4.57 8.49 5.74
N ASN A 11 5.01 9.69 5.41
CA ASN A 11 6.04 9.89 4.38
C ASN A 11 7.37 9.29 4.83
N SER A 12 8.11 8.69 3.88
CA SER A 12 9.44 8.12 4.10
C SER A 12 9.54 6.87 5.00
N VAL A 13 8.42 6.18 5.26
CA VAL A 13 8.41 4.84 5.89
C VAL A 13 8.58 3.68 4.90
N GLY A 14 9.00 3.93 3.66
CA GLY A 14 9.32 2.85 2.70
C GLY A 14 8.17 2.31 1.85
N LYS A 15 6.94 2.85 1.95
CA LYS A 15 5.77 2.34 1.19
C LYS A 15 6.00 2.12 -0.31
N THR A 16 6.47 3.13 -1.04
CA THR A 16 6.75 3.01 -2.47
C THR A 16 7.91 2.04 -2.77
N THR A 17 8.89 1.93 -1.87
CA THR A 17 9.97 0.94 -1.98
C THR A 17 9.40 -0.47 -1.90
N LEU A 18 8.56 -0.74 -0.90
CA LEU A 18 7.86 -2.01 -0.75
C LEU A 18 6.96 -2.31 -1.96
N ALA A 19 6.19 -1.33 -2.45
CA ALA A 19 5.32 -1.51 -3.62
C ALA A 19 6.11 -1.92 -4.87
N LYS A 20 7.25 -1.25 -5.15
CA LYS A 20 8.12 -1.62 -6.27
C LYS A 20 8.74 -3.01 -6.09
N ALA A 21 9.20 -3.32 -4.89
CA ALA A 21 9.78 -4.64 -4.62
C ALA A 21 8.73 -5.77 -4.71
N LEU A 22 7.47 -5.50 -4.35
CA LEU A 22 6.35 -6.41 -4.62
C LEU A 22 6.09 -6.56 -6.14
N ILE A 23 6.13 -5.48 -6.92
CA ILE A 23 6.02 -5.56 -8.39
C ILE A 23 7.09 -6.50 -8.96
N GLU A 24 8.36 -6.33 -8.57
CA GLU A 24 9.45 -7.22 -8.97
C GLU A 24 9.20 -8.67 -8.52
N ARG A 25 8.74 -8.86 -7.28
CA ARG A 25 8.39 -10.18 -6.74
C ARG A 25 7.29 -10.88 -7.55
N PHE A 26 6.38 -10.12 -8.16
CA PHE A 26 5.31 -10.61 -9.04
C PHE A 26 5.71 -10.59 -10.53
N GLY A 27 7.02 -10.61 -10.81
CA GLY A 27 7.57 -10.76 -12.15
C GLY A 27 7.79 -9.46 -12.91
N GLY A 28 7.75 -8.30 -12.23
CA GLY A 28 7.93 -6.99 -12.86
C GLY A 28 6.67 -6.50 -13.57
N ILE A 29 6.80 -5.36 -14.25
CA ILE A 29 5.70 -4.70 -14.97
C ILE A 29 5.46 -5.38 -16.32
N LYS A 30 4.21 -5.80 -16.56
CA LYS A 30 3.75 -6.27 -17.88
C LYS A 30 3.10 -5.16 -18.69
N GLU A 31 2.22 -4.39 -18.07
CA GLU A 31 1.44 -3.34 -18.72
C GLU A 31 1.20 -2.19 -17.74
N THR A 32 1.25 -0.97 -18.23
CA THR A 32 0.92 0.22 -17.45
C THR A 32 -0.20 0.99 -18.13
N ALA A 33 -1.36 1.05 -17.48
CA ALA A 33 -2.51 1.85 -17.89
C ALA A 33 -2.51 3.22 -17.18
N LYS A 34 -3.57 4.01 -17.37
CA LYS A 34 -3.68 5.36 -16.80
C LYS A 34 -3.62 5.35 -15.27
N GLU A 35 -4.37 4.44 -14.64
CA GLU A 35 -4.59 4.39 -13.18
C GLU A 35 -4.12 3.06 -12.56
N LEU A 36 -3.57 2.15 -13.36
CA LEU A 36 -3.23 0.80 -12.97
C LEU A 36 -1.88 0.38 -13.55
N THR A 37 -1.15 -0.42 -12.79
CA THR A 37 0.00 -1.19 -13.27
C THR A 37 -0.28 -2.68 -13.10
N PHE A 38 -0.10 -3.45 -14.16
CA PHE A 38 -0.29 -4.89 -14.18
C PHE A 38 1.07 -5.61 -14.15
N CYS A 39 1.18 -6.64 -13.32
CA CYS A 39 2.38 -7.46 -13.22
C CYS A 39 2.41 -8.59 -14.26
N ASN A 40 3.57 -9.23 -14.44
CA ASN A 40 3.68 -10.44 -15.24
C ASN A 40 2.91 -11.63 -14.63
N ASP A 41 2.85 -11.71 -13.30
CA ASP A 41 1.81 -12.50 -12.63
C ASP A 41 0.45 -11.84 -12.88
N SER A 42 -0.33 -12.42 -13.80
CA SER A 42 -1.62 -11.87 -14.26
C SER A 42 -2.66 -11.73 -13.15
N ARG A 43 -2.44 -12.37 -12.00
CA ARG A 43 -3.33 -12.28 -10.85
C ARG A 43 -3.15 -10.98 -10.07
N VAL A 44 -2.09 -10.22 -10.30
CA VAL A 44 -1.72 -9.08 -9.47
C VAL A 44 -1.66 -7.77 -10.27
N CYS A 45 -2.25 -6.73 -9.71
CA CYS A 45 -2.10 -5.35 -10.18
C CYS A 45 -1.93 -4.36 -9.02
N PHE A 46 -1.59 -3.12 -9.37
CA PHE A 46 -1.38 -2.01 -8.45
C PHE A 46 -2.21 -0.81 -8.87
N ALA A 47 -2.83 -0.13 -7.90
CA ALA A 47 -3.48 1.15 -8.11
C ALA A 47 -2.40 2.25 -8.21
N GLY A 48 -2.43 2.95 -9.34
CA GLY A 48 -1.45 3.95 -9.70
C GLY A 48 -0.52 3.51 -10.84
N ARG A 49 0.24 4.46 -11.37
CA ARG A 49 1.07 4.29 -12.56
C ARG A 49 2.55 4.14 -12.20
N TYR A 50 2.96 2.92 -11.90
CA TYR A 50 4.37 2.60 -11.67
C TYR A 50 5.12 2.50 -13.00
N ARG A 51 6.32 3.06 -13.04
CA ARG A 51 7.29 2.94 -14.14
C ARG A 51 8.68 2.84 -13.52
N ASP A 52 9.62 2.25 -14.24
CA ASP A 52 11.00 2.07 -13.75
C ASP A 52 11.64 3.41 -13.41
N GLU A 53 11.46 4.39 -14.30
CA GLU A 53 12.00 5.75 -14.20
C GLU A 53 11.29 6.62 -13.14
N ASN A 54 10.05 6.29 -12.77
CA ASN A 54 9.26 7.13 -11.87
C ASN A 54 9.58 6.84 -10.40
N ARG A 55 9.89 7.89 -9.64
CA ARG A 55 10.14 7.77 -8.20
C ARG A 55 8.89 7.41 -7.38
N PHE A 56 7.71 7.77 -7.87
CA PHE A 56 6.42 7.55 -7.21
C PHE A 56 5.37 7.11 -8.23
N GLY A 57 4.51 6.17 -7.84
CA GLY A 57 3.46 5.62 -8.72
C GLY A 57 2.11 5.37 -8.05
N GLY A 58 2.04 5.32 -6.71
CA GLY A 58 0.84 4.90 -5.98
C GLY A 58 -0.34 5.88 -6.01
N VAL A 59 -1.30 5.64 -5.12
CA VAL A 59 -2.57 6.36 -5.00
C VAL A 59 -2.39 7.86 -4.76
N ASP A 60 -1.26 8.28 -4.20
CA ASP A 60 -0.94 9.70 -4.02
C ASP A 60 -0.80 10.47 -5.35
N ALA A 61 -0.51 9.77 -6.46
CA ALA A 61 -0.50 10.36 -7.81
C ALA A 61 -1.89 10.38 -8.47
N LEU A 62 -2.88 9.73 -7.86
CA LEU A 62 -4.29 9.87 -8.21
C LEU A 62 -4.86 11.09 -7.50
N ASN A 63 -6.13 11.43 -7.75
CA ASN A 63 -6.81 12.55 -7.08
C ASN A 63 -7.10 12.25 -5.58
N CYS A 64 -6.03 12.06 -4.78
CA CYS A 64 -5.99 11.87 -3.33
C CYS A 64 -7.07 10.92 -2.80
N THR A 65 -7.20 9.73 -3.40
CA THR A 65 -8.19 8.65 -3.13
C THR A 65 -9.61 8.81 -3.69
N ARG A 66 -9.99 9.97 -4.26
CA ARG A 66 -11.38 10.21 -4.72
C ARG A 66 -11.88 9.22 -5.77
N VAL A 67 -10.98 8.72 -6.61
CA VAL A 67 -11.29 7.76 -7.68
C VAL A 67 -10.93 6.32 -7.30
N LEU A 68 -10.45 6.09 -6.08
CA LEU A 68 -9.90 4.80 -5.68
C LEU A 68 -10.90 3.64 -5.79
N PRO A 69 -12.20 3.79 -5.43
CA PRO A 69 -13.16 2.69 -5.59
C PRO A 69 -13.29 2.22 -7.04
N ASP A 70 -13.34 3.14 -8.00
CA ASP A 70 -13.45 2.79 -9.42
C ASP A 70 -12.17 2.16 -9.94
N VAL A 71 -11.01 2.64 -9.48
CA VAL A 71 -9.70 2.05 -9.83
C VAL A 71 -9.58 0.63 -9.29
N VAL A 72 -10.02 0.39 -8.05
CA VAL A 72 -10.04 -0.95 -7.45
C VAL A 72 -10.97 -1.88 -8.23
N ALA A 73 -12.19 -1.44 -8.56
CA ALA A 73 -13.12 -2.22 -9.36
C ALA A 73 -12.52 -2.63 -10.71
N LYS A 74 -11.98 -1.67 -11.48
CA LYS A 74 -11.31 -1.94 -12.77
C LYS A 74 -10.13 -2.90 -12.65
N GLY A 75 -9.31 -2.77 -11.61
CA GLY A 75 -8.20 -3.69 -11.39
C GLY A 75 -8.68 -5.11 -11.10
N LEU A 76 -9.72 -5.24 -10.27
CA LEU A 76 -10.31 -6.53 -9.90
C LEU A 76 -11.17 -7.15 -10.99
N GLU A 77 -11.53 -6.45 -12.06
CA GLU A 77 -12.09 -7.09 -13.27
C GLU A 77 -11.06 -8.01 -13.93
N ARG A 78 -9.78 -7.60 -13.95
CA ARG A 78 -8.70 -8.30 -14.68
C ARG A 78 -7.82 -9.18 -13.77
N CYS A 79 -7.71 -8.84 -12.50
CA CYS A 79 -6.77 -9.47 -11.56
C CYS A 79 -7.48 -10.05 -10.33
N GLU A 80 -6.80 -10.88 -9.56
CA GLU A 80 -7.28 -11.40 -8.29
C GLU A 80 -6.93 -10.49 -7.12
N VAL A 81 -5.77 -9.84 -7.17
CA VAL A 81 -5.24 -8.97 -6.10
C VAL A 81 -4.95 -7.60 -6.67
N ILE A 82 -5.37 -6.56 -5.96
CA ILE A 82 -4.92 -5.19 -6.19
C ILE A 82 -4.24 -4.61 -4.95
N PHE A 83 -3.05 -4.07 -5.13
CA PHE A 83 -2.33 -3.30 -4.12
C PHE A 83 -2.58 -1.81 -4.30
N CYS A 84 -2.96 -1.12 -3.23
CA CYS A 84 -3.12 0.32 -3.20
C CYS A 84 -2.15 0.90 -2.17
N GLU A 85 -1.15 1.65 -2.63
CA GLU A 85 -0.16 2.28 -1.76
C GLU A 85 -0.32 3.79 -1.78
N GLY A 86 -0.34 4.43 -0.62
CA GLY A 86 -0.41 5.88 -0.57
C GLY A 86 -0.33 6.42 0.84
N SER A 87 0.12 7.67 0.96
CA SER A 87 0.14 8.40 2.22
C SER A 87 -1.25 8.89 2.62
N TYR A 88 -2.18 9.10 1.68
CA TYR A 88 -3.57 9.47 2.00
C TYR A 88 -4.43 8.29 2.46
N LEU A 89 -3.84 7.09 2.57
CA LEU A 89 -4.50 5.92 3.13
C LEU A 89 -4.45 5.89 4.67
N ASP A 90 -4.19 7.04 5.32
CA ASP A 90 -3.99 7.18 6.78
C ASP A 90 -5.31 7.37 7.56
N THR A 91 -6.46 7.05 6.97
CA THR A 91 -7.79 7.29 7.55
C THR A 91 -8.70 6.05 7.47
N PHE A 92 -9.78 6.08 8.23
CA PHE A 92 -10.91 5.13 8.14
C PHE A 92 -12.12 5.89 7.59
N GLY A 93 -11.99 6.47 6.39
CA GLY A 93 -12.97 7.33 5.75
C GLY A 93 -13.74 6.64 4.62
N MET A 94 -14.89 7.21 4.25
CA MET A 94 -15.83 6.61 3.28
C MET A 94 -15.17 6.17 1.97
N ASN A 95 -14.32 6.99 1.33
CA ASN A 95 -13.68 6.62 0.06
C ASN A 95 -12.83 5.34 0.16
N LEU A 96 -12.10 5.15 1.27
CA LEU A 96 -11.31 3.94 1.47
C LEU A 96 -12.21 2.75 1.74
N THR A 97 -13.26 2.95 2.52
CA THR A 97 -14.28 1.94 2.81
C THR A 97 -15.00 1.49 1.53
N ASP A 98 -15.39 2.41 0.67
CA ASP A 98 -16.03 2.12 -0.62
C ASP A 98 -15.10 1.33 -1.55
N ALA A 99 -13.80 1.66 -1.54
CA ALA A 99 -12.79 0.91 -2.28
C ALA A 99 -12.60 -0.51 -1.72
N MET A 100 -12.61 -0.67 -0.40
CA MET A 100 -12.55 -1.99 0.24
C MET A 100 -13.75 -2.84 -0.16
N PHE A 101 -14.97 -2.29 -0.20
CA PHE A 101 -16.17 -3.01 -0.59
C PHE A 101 -16.21 -3.50 -2.05
N LYS A 102 -15.25 -3.07 -2.89
CA LYS A 102 -15.07 -3.65 -4.24
C LYS A 102 -14.41 -5.02 -4.25
N ALA A 103 -13.82 -5.45 -3.12
CA ALA A 103 -13.16 -6.73 -2.96
C ALA A 103 -13.90 -7.65 -1.97
N GLN A 104 -13.71 -8.95 -2.13
CA GLN A 104 -14.26 -9.97 -1.24
C GLN A 104 -13.39 -10.20 0.00
N ARG A 105 -12.10 -9.90 -0.10
CA ARG A 105 -11.11 -10.08 0.95
C ARG A 105 -10.21 -8.86 1.03
N HIS A 106 -9.62 -8.66 2.21
CA HIS A 106 -8.87 -7.45 2.50
C HIS A 106 -7.62 -7.71 3.33
N LEU A 107 -6.63 -6.84 3.17
CA LEU A 107 -5.43 -6.80 3.99
C LEU A 107 -4.96 -5.36 4.16
N ILE A 108 -4.67 -4.93 5.38
CA ILE A 108 -3.97 -3.68 5.65
C ILE A 108 -2.51 -3.99 5.97
N VAL A 109 -1.60 -3.25 5.35
CA VAL A 109 -0.16 -3.24 5.63
C VAL A 109 0.20 -1.85 6.14
N PHE A 110 0.46 -1.73 7.43
CA PHE A 110 0.87 -0.49 8.08
C PHE A 110 2.39 -0.45 8.26
N LEU A 111 3.03 0.51 7.61
CA LEU A 111 4.47 0.75 7.72
C LEU A 111 4.74 1.93 8.66
N TYR A 112 5.67 1.73 9.59
CA TYR A 112 6.13 2.77 10.50
C TYR A 112 7.64 2.74 10.68
N ALA A 113 8.18 3.82 11.24
CA ALA A 113 9.55 3.90 11.74
C ALA A 113 9.63 4.96 12.84
N ASP A 114 10.72 4.95 13.61
CA ASP A 114 10.99 6.00 14.57
C ASP A 114 11.30 7.35 13.89
N SER A 115 11.19 8.43 14.65
CA SER A 115 11.38 9.79 14.13
C SER A 115 12.77 10.04 13.56
N LYS A 116 13.83 9.44 14.13
CA LYS A 116 15.21 9.65 13.66
C LYS A 116 15.39 8.97 12.30
N THR A 117 14.90 7.74 12.16
CA THR A 117 14.91 7.02 10.89
C THR A 117 14.16 7.78 9.80
N ILE A 118 12.95 8.26 10.09
CA ILE A 118 12.16 9.05 9.13
C ILE A 118 12.87 10.35 8.76
N HIS A 119 13.46 11.04 9.74
CA HIS A 119 14.19 12.28 9.52
C HIS A 119 15.36 12.08 8.56
N SER A 120 16.22 11.09 8.82
CA SER A 120 17.35 10.77 7.95
C SER A 120 16.91 10.42 6.53
N ARG A 121 15.85 9.62 6.37
CA ARG A 121 15.30 9.27 5.04
C ARG A 121 14.72 10.48 4.30
N LEU A 122 14.13 11.45 5.01
CA LEU A 122 13.64 12.69 4.40
C LEU A 122 14.81 13.56 3.90
N LEU A 123 15.88 13.69 4.68
CA LEU A 123 17.08 14.43 4.28
C LEU A 123 17.73 13.81 3.04
N LEU A 124 17.89 12.49 2.99
CA LEU A 124 18.41 11.77 1.81
C LEU A 124 17.54 11.95 0.55
N ARG A 125 16.27 12.34 0.72
CA ARG A 125 15.37 12.64 -0.40
C ARG A 125 15.43 14.10 -0.85
N GLY A 126 16.34 14.91 -0.30
CA GLY A 126 16.46 16.35 -0.56
C GLY A 126 15.29 17.15 0.01
N LYS A 127 14.61 16.63 1.03
CA LYS A 127 13.50 17.33 1.70
C LYS A 127 13.98 17.92 3.02
N LYS A 128 13.20 18.86 3.56
CA LYS A 128 13.29 19.21 4.99
C LYS A 128 13.01 17.93 5.78
N GLY A 129 13.71 17.75 6.90
CA GLY A 129 13.52 16.60 7.80
C GLY A 129 12.08 16.51 8.35
N VAL A 130 11.89 15.71 9.40
CA VAL A 130 10.57 15.54 10.04
C VAL A 130 9.89 16.89 10.28
N SER A 131 8.66 17.03 9.77
CA SER A 131 7.82 18.20 10.01
C SER A 131 6.84 17.93 11.15
N TYR A 132 6.19 19.00 11.64
CA TYR A 132 5.13 18.90 12.64
C TYR A 132 3.96 18.01 12.21
N GLN A 133 3.83 17.69 10.92
CA GLN A 133 2.76 16.85 10.37
C GLN A 133 3.16 15.37 10.23
N THR A 134 4.46 15.06 10.19
CA THR A 134 4.95 13.71 9.85
C THR A 134 4.54 12.66 10.89
N LEU A 135 4.80 12.92 12.17
CA LEU A 135 4.48 11.98 13.26
C LEU A 135 2.97 11.91 13.54
N PRO A 136 2.21 13.02 13.56
CA PRO A 136 0.75 12.95 13.62
C PRO A 136 0.13 12.10 12.50
N LYS A 137 0.68 12.19 11.27
CA LYS A 137 0.23 11.34 10.16
C LYS A 137 0.48 9.85 10.41
N GLN A 138 1.63 9.50 10.98
CA GLN A 138 1.90 8.11 11.38
C GLN A 138 0.92 7.64 12.46
N LYS A 139 0.63 8.50 13.45
CA LYS A 139 -0.35 8.21 14.51
C LYS A 139 -1.74 7.95 13.93
N ARG A 140 -2.20 8.78 12.98
CA ARG A 140 -3.49 8.57 12.29
C ARG A 140 -3.52 7.27 11.51
N ALA A 141 -2.47 6.96 10.74
CA ALA A 141 -2.38 5.69 10.02
C ALA A 141 -2.44 4.48 10.97
N CYS A 142 -1.76 4.55 12.12
CA CYS A 142 -1.82 3.53 13.16
C CYS A 142 -3.24 3.37 13.72
N GLN A 143 -3.90 4.48 14.07
CA GLN A 143 -5.29 4.47 14.56
C GLN A 143 -6.26 3.90 13.51
N ALA A 144 -6.09 4.25 12.24
CA ALA A 144 -6.90 3.70 11.15
C ALA A 144 -6.68 2.20 11.00
N ALA A 145 -5.43 1.73 11.03
CA ALA A 145 -5.12 0.30 11.01
C ALA A 145 -5.77 -0.46 12.18
N GLY A 146 -5.75 0.12 13.39
CA GLY A 146 -6.47 -0.41 14.55
C GLY A 146 -7.97 -0.57 14.30
N LYS A 147 -8.63 0.46 13.75
CA LYS A 147 -10.06 0.40 13.40
C LYS A 147 -10.38 -0.68 12.37
N TRP A 148 -9.51 -0.88 11.38
CA TRP A 148 -9.66 -1.99 10.42
C TRP A 148 -9.57 -3.35 11.12
N ALA A 149 -8.63 -3.51 12.05
CA ALA A 149 -8.49 -4.74 12.83
C ALA A 149 -9.72 -5.00 13.71
N GLU A 150 -10.29 -3.97 14.34
CA GLU A 150 -11.51 -4.06 15.18
C GLU A 150 -12.71 -4.63 14.41
N ILE A 151 -12.82 -4.35 13.11
CA ILE A 151 -13.90 -4.89 12.25
C ILE A 151 -13.51 -6.20 11.55
N GLY A 152 -12.43 -6.86 11.98
CA GLY A 152 -12.02 -8.17 11.51
C GLY A 152 -11.17 -8.18 10.23
N VAL A 153 -10.75 -7.02 9.72
CA VAL A 153 -9.81 -6.97 8.59
C VAL A 153 -8.40 -7.32 9.08
N PRO A 154 -7.71 -8.28 8.44
CA PRO A 154 -6.33 -8.59 8.81
C PRO A 154 -5.39 -7.39 8.61
N VAL A 155 -4.51 -7.16 9.59
CA VAL A 155 -3.52 -6.08 9.57
C VAL A 155 -2.12 -6.65 9.82
N LEU A 156 -1.16 -6.24 9.00
CA LEU A 156 0.27 -6.44 9.22
C LEU A 156 0.91 -5.10 9.56
N CYS A 157 1.76 -5.06 10.58
CA CYS A 157 2.43 -3.86 11.05
C CYS A 157 3.95 -4.06 11.00
N PHE A 158 4.67 -3.23 10.24
CA PHE A 158 6.11 -3.38 10.05
C PHE A 158 6.87 -2.14 10.51
N ASN A 159 7.88 -2.37 11.36
CA ASN A 159 8.87 -1.35 11.70
C ASN A 159 9.98 -1.35 10.64
N THR A 160 9.81 -0.51 9.63
CA THR A 160 10.72 -0.41 8.50
C THR A 160 12.11 0.14 8.86
N GLY A 161 12.30 0.63 10.09
CA GLY A 161 13.62 1.01 10.61
C GLY A 161 14.46 -0.18 11.09
N ILE A 162 13.85 -1.35 11.24
CA ILE A 162 14.48 -2.58 11.75
C ILE A 162 14.34 -3.71 10.74
N MET A 163 13.15 -3.86 10.15
CA MET A 163 12.80 -4.93 9.24
C MET A 163 13.23 -4.61 7.81
N THR A 164 13.68 -5.63 7.09
CA THR A 164 14.08 -5.54 5.67
C THR A 164 12.85 -5.62 4.76
N VAL A 165 12.99 -5.12 3.53
CA VAL A 165 11.90 -5.15 2.54
C VAL A 165 11.56 -6.59 2.14
N GLU A 166 12.57 -7.47 2.11
CA GLU A 166 12.41 -8.89 1.80
C GLU A 166 11.54 -9.60 2.84
N GLU A 167 11.78 -9.33 4.13
CA GLU A 167 10.95 -9.86 5.23
C GLU A 167 9.51 -9.32 5.15
N GLU A 168 9.34 -8.04 4.79
CA GLU A 168 8.01 -7.41 4.63
C GLU A 168 7.24 -8.11 3.51
N ILE A 169 7.89 -8.36 2.37
CA ILE A 169 7.32 -9.05 1.21
C ILE A 169 6.92 -10.48 1.57
N GLU A 170 7.79 -11.21 2.26
CA GLU A 170 7.53 -12.60 2.65
C GLU A 170 6.28 -12.71 3.51
N GLN A 171 6.18 -11.87 4.56
CA GLN A 171 5.01 -11.88 5.45
C GLN A 171 3.72 -11.50 4.71
N ILE A 172 3.77 -10.52 3.80
CA ILE A 172 2.62 -10.17 2.95
C ILE A 172 2.21 -11.35 2.09
N CYS A 173 3.17 -12.02 1.44
CA CYS A 173 2.89 -13.16 0.57
C CYS A 173 2.28 -14.34 1.34
N ILE A 174 2.81 -14.66 2.53
CA ILE A 174 2.26 -15.69 3.41
C ILE A 174 0.81 -15.34 3.77
N LYS A 175 0.57 -14.08 4.18
CA LYS A 175 -0.77 -13.65 4.59
C LYS A 175 -1.76 -13.67 3.42
N LEU A 176 -1.35 -13.24 2.23
CA LEU A 176 -2.17 -13.30 1.03
C LEU A 176 -2.56 -14.74 0.67
N ARG A 177 -1.62 -15.69 0.73
CA ARG A 177 -1.94 -17.11 0.50
C ARG A 177 -2.95 -17.64 1.51
N SER A 178 -2.83 -17.28 2.78
CA SER A 178 -3.79 -17.67 3.82
C SER A 178 -5.18 -17.09 3.56
N ILE A 179 -5.27 -15.82 3.19
CA ILE A 179 -6.54 -15.15 2.88
C ILE A 179 -7.20 -15.75 1.62
N CYS A 180 -6.41 -16.12 0.61
CA CYS A 180 -6.91 -16.69 -0.64
C CYS A 180 -7.27 -18.18 -0.55
N LYS A 181 -6.72 -18.94 0.41
CA LYS A 181 -7.00 -20.39 0.60
C LYS A 181 -8.23 -20.69 1.46
N ASN A 182 -8.64 -19.77 2.34
CA ASN A 182 -9.76 -19.99 3.28
C ASN A 182 -11.13 -19.65 2.67
N GLY A 183 -11.38 -20.08 1.43
CA GLY A 183 -12.63 -19.83 0.69
C GLY A 183 -13.14 -21.09 0.02
#